data_AF-A0AAU9SK94-F1
#
_entry.id   AF-A0AAU9SK94-F1
#
_cell.length_a   1.000
_cell.length_b   1.000
_cell.length_c   1.000
_cell.angle_alpha   90.00
_cell.angle_beta   90.00
_cell.angle_gamma   90.00
#
_symmetry.space_group_name_H-M   'P 1'
#
loop_
_entity.id
_entity.type
_entity.pdbx_description
1 polymer ?
#
loop_
_entity_poly.entity_id
_entity_poly.type
_entity_poly.pdbx_seq_one_letter_code
_entity_poly.pdbx_strand_id
1 'polypeptide(L)'
;KKLDPVKVSGVKISPDPVVSGEAATFKISGSTDKDISGGEVVISVSYFGIHGTYTLKMTIKDNNGGRLTCISFKFKITLDSTVSVS
;
A
#
# COMPACT_ATOMS: atom_id res chain seq x y z
N LYS A 1 -4.97 13.86 -21.58
CA LYS A 1 -4.81 12.80 -20.55
C LYS A 1 -4.86 13.46 -19.18
N LYS A 2 -5.90 13.24 -18.36
CA LYS A 2 -5.98 13.80 -17.00
C LYS A 2 -4.96 13.07 -16.13
N LEU A 3 -3.96 13.79 -15.63
CA LEU A 3 -3.02 13.25 -14.66
C LEU A 3 -3.70 13.12 -13.30
N ASP A 4 -3.31 12.09 -12.56
CA ASP A 4 -3.70 11.95 -11.16
C ASP A 4 -3.10 13.15 -10.38
N PRO A 5 -3.90 13.88 -9.59
CA PRO A 5 -3.44 15.06 -8.84
C PRO A 5 -2.27 14.81 -7.89
N VAL A 6 -2.18 13.60 -7.32
CA VAL A 6 -1.08 13.20 -6.44
C VAL A 6 -0.12 12.29 -7.19
N LYS A 7 1.14 12.73 -7.28
CA LYS A 7 2.25 11.95 -7.82
C LYS A 7 2.94 11.20 -6.70
N VAL A 8 3.00 9.87 -6.81
CA VAL A 8 3.74 9.04 -5.85
C VAL A 8 5.20 8.96 -6.27
N SER A 9 6.11 9.28 -5.35
CA SER A 9 7.55 9.31 -5.57
C SER A 9 8.26 8.06 -5.06
N GLY A 10 7.68 7.34 -4.09
CA GLY A 10 8.27 6.10 -3.59
C GLY A 10 7.41 5.36 -2.58
N VAL A 11 7.72 4.08 -2.44
CA VAL A 11 7.14 3.18 -1.45
C VAL A 11 8.30 2.48 -0.73
N LYS A 12 8.30 2.49 0.60
CA LYS A 12 9.21 1.69 1.43
C LYS A 12 8.38 0.76 2.30
N ILE A 13 8.86 -0.47 2.46
CA ILE A 13 8.21 -1.52 3.25
C ILE A 13 9.22 -1.96 4.31
N SER A 14 8.76 -2.15 5.54
CA SER A 14 9.60 -2.63 6.64
C SER A 14 8.78 -3.51 7.59
N PRO A 15 9.21 -4.75 7.89
CA PRO A 15 10.32 -5.46 7.24
C PRO A 15 10.01 -5.80 5.76
N ASP A 16 11.05 -5.99 4.95
CA ASP A 16 10.95 -6.45 3.55
C ASP A 16 11.86 -7.68 3.34
N PRO A 17 11.31 -8.89 3.13
CA PRO A 17 9.87 -9.20 2.99
C PRO A 17 9.10 -9.04 4.31
N VAL A 18 7.78 -8.85 4.22
CA VAL A 18 6.91 -8.72 5.40
C VAL A 18 6.93 -10.04 6.19
N VAL A 19 6.98 -9.95 7.52
CA VAL A 19 7.01 -11.12 8.41
C VAL A 19 5.66 -11.28 9.10
N SER A 20 5.09 -12.48 9.04
CA SER A 20 3.84 -12.81 9.74
C SER A 20 4.04 -12.79 11.25
N GLY A 21 3.12 -12.19 11.99
CA GLY A 21 3.21 -12.03 13.45
C GLY A 21 3.90 -10.74 13.89
N GLU A 22 4.56 -10.03 12.97
CA GLU A 22 5.19 -8.74 13.23
C GLU A 22 4.41 -7.57 12.59
N ALA A 23 4.54 -6.38 13.19
CA ALA A 23 3.96 -5.17 12.64
C ALA A 23 4.70 -4.74 11.36
N ALA A 24 3.99 -4.67 10.24
CA ALA A 24 4.53 -4.18 8.97
C ALA A 24 4.20 -2.70 8.76
N THR A 25 5.21 -1.91 8.36
CA THR A 25 5.07 -0.48 8.05
C THR A 25 5.25 -0.25 6.55
N PHE A 26 4.26 0.39 5.94
CA PHE A 26 4.30 0.85 4.55
C PHE A 26 4.40 2.37 4.50
N LYS A 27 5.53 2.90 4.05
CA LYS A 27 5.75 4.35 3.89
C LYS A 27 5.61 4.75 2.43
N ILE A 28 4.49 5.40 2.11
CA ILE A 28 4.22 5.95 0.79
C ILE A 28 4.54 7.44 0.79
N SER A 29 5.38 7.87 -0.14
CA SER A 29 5.71 9.28 -0.34
C SER A 29 5.06 9.79 -1.61
N GLY A 30 4.36 10.91 -1.52
CA GLY A 30 3.72 11.55 -2.66
C GLY A 30 3.72 13.07 -2.54
N SER A 31 3.53 13.73 -3.67
CA SER A 31 3.46 15.19 -3.78
C SER A 31 2.29 15.59 -4.66
N THR A 32 1.75 16.78 -4.42
CA THR A 32 0.69 17.41 -5.20
C THR A 32 1.00 18.89 -5.37
N ASP A 33 0.70 19.43 -6.54
CA ASP A 33 0.82 20.87 -6.82
C ASP A 33 -0.50 21.61 -6.51
N LYS A 34 -1.50 20.90 -5.98
CA LYS A 34 -2.82 21.42 -5.62
C LYS A 34 -3.13 21.11 -4.17
N ASP A 35 -3.79 22.05 -3.51
CA ASP A 35 -4.32 21.87 -2.17
C ASP A 35 -5.40 20.77 -2.18
N ILE A 36 -5.27 19.83 -1.25
CA ILE A 36 -6.25 18.78 -1.01
C ILE A 36 -6.96 19.14 0.29
N SER A 37 -8.22 19.58 0.19
CA SER A 37 -9.01 20.02 1.33
C SER A 37 -9.51 18.88 2.21
N GLY A 38 -9.43 17.64 1.74
CA GLY A 38 -9.83 16.44 2.46
C GLY A 38 -9.98 15.25 1.52
N GLY A 39 -10.18 14.06 2.08
CA GLY A 39 -10.33 12.86 1.29
C GLY A 39 -10.43 11.57 2.11
N GLU A 40 -10.64 10.49 1.38
CA GLU A 40 -10.70 9.13 1.90
C GLU A 40 -9.52 8.32 1.37
N VAL A 41 -8.88 7.55 2.24
CA VAL A 41 -7.87 6.57 1.87
C VAL A 41 -8.49 5.18 1.93
N VAL A 42 -8.65 4.54 0.77
CA VAL A 42 -9.12 3.16 0.64
C VAL A 42 -7.95 2.24 0.42
N ILE A 43 -7.76 1.29 1.33
CA ILE A 43 -6.71 0.26 1.24
C ILE A 43 -7.39 -1.08 0.94
N SER A 44 -6.93 -1.75 -0.10
CA SER A 44 -7.39 -3.09 -0.47
C SER A 44 -6.20 -4.02 -0.59
N VAL A 45 -6.28 -5.17 0.08
CA VAL A 45 -5.27 -6.22 -0.01
C VAL A 45 -5.90 -7.42 -0.67
N SER A 46 -5.26 -7.92 -1.71
CA SER A 46 -5.68 -9.15 -2.37
C SER A 46 -4.54 -10.16 -2.42
N TYR A 47 -4.90 -11.42 -2.20
CA TYR A 47 -4.02 -12.56 -2.40
C TYR A 47 -4.22 -13.09 -3.81
N PHE A 48 -3.16 -13.19 -4.62
CA PHE A 48 -3.29 -13.70 -5.98
C PHE A 48 -2.09 -14.58 -6.37
N GLY A 49 -2.37 -15.80 -6.79
CA GLY A 49 -1.40 -16.75 -7.34
C GLY A 49 -1.04 -17.92 -6.44
N ILE A 50 -0.43 -18.94 -7.04
CA ILE A 50 -0.01 -20.19 -6.39
C ILE A 50 1.17 -19.96 -5.44
N HIS A 51 1.98 -18.91 -5.68
CA HIS A 51 3.26 -18.64 -4.99
C HIS A 51 3.15 -17.63 -3.83
N GLY A 52 1.95 -17.35 -3.31
CA GLY A 52 1.84 -16.54 -2.10
C GLY A 52 2.14 -15.04 -2.26
N THR A 53 1.73 -14.42 -3.38
CA THR A 53 1.98 -12.98 -3.60
C THR A 53 0.75 -12.14 -3.22
N TYR A 54 0.98 -11.15 -2.37
CA TYR A 54 -0.03 -10.18 -1.96
C TYR A 54 0.10 -8.92 -2.81
N THR A 55 -1.04 -8.35 -3.18
CA THR A 55 -1.10 -7.05 -3.85
C THR A 55 -1.79 -6.08 -2.92
N LEU A 56 -1.08 -5.02 -2.53
CA LEU A 56 -1.67 -3.88 -1.86
C LEU A 56 -2.08 -2.85 -2.91
N LYS A 57 -3.35 -2.50 -2.95
CA LYS A 57 -3.88 -1.40 -3.76
C LYS A 57 -4.37 -0.31 -2.83
N MET A 58 -3.77 0.86 -2.93
CA MET A 58 -4.15 2.05 -2.18
C MET A 58 -4.75 3.06 -3.15
N THR A 59 -5.94 3.55 -2.82
CA THR A 59 -6.64 4.58 -3.59
C THR A 59 -6.94 5.75 -2.66
N ILE A 60 -6.50 6.95 -3.04
CA ILE A 60 -6.85 8.18 -2.35
C ILE A 60 -7.92 8.88 -3.18
N LYS A 61 -9.02 9.24 -2.54
CA LYS A 61 -10.13 9.98 -3.14
C LYS A 61 -10.29 11.33 -2.45
N ASP A 62 -10.81 12.31 -3.17
CA ASP A 62 -11.28 13.56 -2.59
C ASP A 62 -12.67 13.39 -1.96
N ASN A 63 -13.16 14.44 -1.30
CA ASN A 63 -14.49 14.45 -0.65
C ASN A 63 -15.67 14.28 -1.63
N ASN A 64 -15.45 14.48 -2.93
CA ASN A 64 -16.44 14.30 -3.98
C ASN A 64 -16.37 12.88 -4.60
N GLY A 65 -15.53 11.99 -4.03
CA GLY A 65 -15.28 10.65 -4.54
C GLY A 65 -14.36 10.62 -5.77
N GLY A 66 -13.83 11.76 -6.20
CA GLY A 66 -12.87 11.88 -7.29
C GLY A 66 -11.53 11.26 -6.93
N ARG A 67 -10.95 10.47 -7.85
CA ARG A 67 -9.69 9.79 -7.60
C ARG A 67 -8.50 10.76 -7.66
N LEU A 68 -7.78 10.89 -6.55
CA LEU A 68 -6.57 11.70 -6.42
C LEU A 68 -5.32 10.92 -6.79
N THR A 69 -5.22 9.66 -6.37
CA THR A 69 -4.18 8.72 -6.81
C THR A 69 -4.62 7.28 -6.58
N CYS A 70 -4.03 6.38 -7.35
CA CYS A 70 -4.21 4.95 -7.22
C CYS A 70 -2.87 4.27 -7.45
N ILE A 71 -2.32 3.70 -6.39
CA ILE A 71 -1.10 2.91 -6.47
C ILE A 71 -1.38 1.46 -6.13
N SER A 72 -0.64 0.58 -6.77
CA SER A 72 -0.70 -0.84 -6.50
C SER A 72 0.71 -1.41 -6.54
N PHE A 73 1.09 -2.11 -5.49
CA PHE A 73 2.39 -2.78 -5.43
C PHE A 73 2.21 -4.17 -4.81
N LYS A 74 3.15 -5.05 -5.16
CA LYS A 74 3.16 -6.43 -4.71
C LYS A 74 4.16 -6.59 -3.59
N PHE A 75 3.82 -7.42 -2.61
CA PHE A 75 4.72 -7.80 -1.53
C PHE A 75 4.52 -9.27 -1.18
N LYS A 76 5.50 -9.84 -0.49
CA LYS A 76 5.43 -11.21 0.03
C LYS A 76 5.37 -11.17 1.54
N ILE A 77 4.61 -12.10 2.10
CA ILE A 77 4.62 -12.37 3.54
C ILE A 77 5.39 -13.67 3.74
N THR A 78 6.36 -13.64 4.63
CA THR A 78 7.12 -14.80 5.08
C THR A 78 6.64 -15.23 6.45
N LEU A 79 6.60 -16.53 6.69
CA LEU A 79 6.36 -17.08 8.02
C LEU A 79 7.70 -17.14 8.73
N ASP A 80 7.89 -16.37 9.81
CA ASP A 80 9.05 -16.59 10.66
C ASP A 80 8.85 -17.94 11.37
N SER A 81 9.74 -18.89 11.10
CA SER A 81 9.66 -20.25 11.63
C SER A 81 10.17 -20.37 13.06
N THR A 82 10.28 -19.27 13.81
CA THR A 82 10.48 -19.29 15.26
C THR A 82 9.20 -19.69 16.02
N VAL A 83 8.60 -20.81 15.62
CA VAL A 83 7.72 -21.56 16.51
C VAL A 83 8.62 -22.16 17.59
N SER A 84 8.69 -21.50 18.74
CA SER A 84 9.12 -22.19 19.95
C SER A 84 8.01 -23.16 20.32
N VAL A 85 8.18 -24.43 19.94
CA VAL A 85 7.47 -25.53 20.59
C VAL A 85 8.04 -25.60 22.01
N SER A 86 7.30 -25.07 22.98
CA SER A 86 7.45 -25.37 24.40
C SER A 86 6.42 -26.41 24.80
#